data_AF-A0A9E3DP99-F1
#
_entry.id   AF-A0A9E3DP99-F1
#
_cell.length_a   1.000
_cell.length_b   1.000
_cell.length_c   1.000
_cell.angle_alpha   90.00
_cell.angle_beta   90.00
_cell.angle_gamma   90.00
#
_symmetry.space_group_name_H-M   'P 1'
#
loop_
_entity.id
_entity.type
_entity.pdbx_description
1 polymer ?
#
loop_
_entity_poly.entity_id
_entity_poly.type
_entity_poly.pdbx_seq_one_letter_code
_entity_poly.pdbx_strand_id
1 'polypeptide(L)'
;TGYDPVNKVNPPLRTASDVQVLREALAEGVVDCVATDHAPHAEQDKNCEWSAARPGMLGLQTALSVVVDTMVRPGMLDWRGVARVMSERPAQIAGLVDQGRPLAIGEPATLVLVDPRDSWVVRGADLASIAGNTPFEGMRLPGVVRMTLLRGRVTARRSTTGGGGT
;
A
#
# COMPACT_ATOMS: atom_id res chain seq x y z
N THR A 1 -5.65 -3.56 -22.47
CA THR A 1 -6.42 -2.63 -23.34
C THR A 1 -7.84 -2.58 -22.84
N GLY A 2 -8.21 -1.49 -22.17
CA GLY A 2 -9.56 -1.27 -21.66
C GLY A 2 -9.61 0.06 -20.92
N TYR A 3 -10.63 0.88 -21.19
CA TYR A 3 -10.92 2.10 -20.44
C TYR A 3 -11.71 1.73 -19.20
N ASP A 4 -11.03 1.27 -18.15
CA ASP A 4 -11.67 0.96 -16.87
C ASP A 4 -11.57 2.20 -15.96
N PRO A 5 -12.70 2.88 -15.65
CA PRO A 5 -12.71 4.06 -14.80
C PRO A 5 -12.11 3.85 -13.41
N VAL A 6 -12.03 2.62 -12.90
CA VAL A 6 -11.31 2.31 -11.64
C VAL A 6 -9.86 2.79 -11.70
N ASN A 7 -9.24 2.74 -12.88
CA ASN A 7 -7.87 3.21 -13.11
C ASN A 7 -7.76 4.72 -13.40
N LYS A 8 -8.88 5.46 -13.43
CA LYS A 8 -8.87 6.92 -13.54
C LYS A 8 -8.42 7.54 -12.22
N VAL A 9 -7.24 8.17 -12.23
CA VAL A 9 -6.61 8.85 -11.10
C VAL A 9 -5.99 10.18 -11.55
N ASN A 10 -5.63 11.03 -10.60
CA ASN A 10 -4.93 12.28 -10.85
C ASN A 10 -3.76 12.44 -9.86
N PRO A 11 -2.50 12.51 -10.32
CA PRO A 11 -2.04 12.45 -11.71
C PRO A 11 -2.33 11.09 -12.40
N PRO A 12 -2.47 11.04 -13.74
CA PRO A 12 -2.84 9.82 -14.46
C PRO A 12 -1.70 8.79 -14.45
N LEU A 13 -2.05 7.50 -14.59
CA LEU A 13 -1.08 6.42 -14.79
C LEU A 13 -0.21 6.68 -16.03
N ARG A 14 1.08 6.36 -15.90
CA ARG A 14 2.11 6.69 -16.89
C ARG A 14 2.69 5.44 -17.55
N THR A 15 3.61 5.66 -18.48
CA THR A 15 4.22 4.58 -19.25
C THR A 15 5.12 3.71 -18.38
N ALA A 16 5.45 2.51 -18.86
CA ALA A 16 6.35 1.61 -18.14
C ALA A 16 7.75 2.21 -17.91
N SER A 17 8.24 3.04 -18.84
CA SER A 17 9.51 3.76 -18.67
C SER A 17 9.43 4.81 -17.55
N ASP A 18 8.32 5.56 -17.48
CA ASP A 18 8.10 6.52 -16.39
C ASP A 18 8.05 5.82 -15.03
N VAL A 19 7.36 4.66 -14.97
CA VAL A 19 7.29 3.83 -13.76
C VAL A 19 8.66 3.35 -13.33
N GLN A 20 9.50 2.91 -14.27
CA GLN A 20 10.85 2.44 -13.96
C GLN A 20 11.72 3.56 -13.38
N VAL A 21 11.69 4.75 -13.98
CA VAL A 21 12.42 5.93 -13.47
C VAL A 21 11.95 6.32 -12.06
N LEU A 22 10.64 6.28 -11.78
CA LEU A 22 10.13 6.58 -10.44
C LEU A 22 10.58 5.54 -9.39
N ARG A 23 10.67 4.26 -9.78
CA ARG A 23 11.18 3.19 -8.89
C ARG A 23 12.67 3.38 -8.58
N GLU A 24 13.47 3.72 -9.58
CA GLU A 24 14.89 4.05 -9.42
C GLU A 24 15.07 5.27 -8.51
N ALA A 25 14.34 6.35 -8.78
CA ALA A 25 14.37 7.56 -7.97
C ALA A 25 13.99 7.31 -6.49
N LEU A 26 13.01 6.43 -6.23
CA LEU A 26 12.65 6.02 -4.87
C LEU A 26 13.76 5.18 -4.21
N ALA A 27 14.38 4.26 -4.94
CA ALA A 27 15.47 3.42 -4.43
C ALA A 27 16.68 4.29 -4.04
N GLU A 28 17.07 5.22 -4.93
CA GLU A 28 18.19 6.16 -4.73
C GLU A 28 17.91 7.23 -3.68
N GLY A 29 16.64 7.44 -3.31
CA GLY A 29 16.22 8.45 -2.32
C GLY A 29 16.03 9.85 -2.89
N VAL A 30 15.94 9.99 -4.22
CA VAL A 30 15.47 11.22 -4.88
C VAL A 30 13.98 11.45 -4.58
N VAL A 31 13.19 10.38 -4.57
CA VAL A 31 11.83 10.39 -4.02
C VAL A 31 11.89 9.92 -2.57
N ASP A 32 11.37 10.75 -1.66
CA ASP A 32 11.51 10.51 -0.23
C ASP A 32 10.60 9.43 0.34
N CYS A 33 9.38 9.31 -0.19
CA CYS A 33 8.36 8.47 0.42
C CYS A 33 7.31 7.94 -0.56
N VAL A 34 6.59 6.92 -0.11
CA VAL A 34 5.41 6.37 -0.79
C VAL A 34 4.15 6.78 -0.02
N ALA A 35 3.22 7.42 -0.71
CA ALA A 35 1.88 7.73 -0.23
C ALA A 35 0.83 7.13 -1.18
N THR A 36 -0.36 6.82 -0.64
CA THR A 36 -1.36 6.01 -1.37
C THR A 36 -2.38 6.84 -2.14
N ASP A 37 -2.51 8.12 -1.81
CA ASP A 37 -3.60 8.98 -2.28
C ASP A 37 -4.97 8.27 -2.24
N HIS A 38 -5.23 7.61 -1.09
CA HIS A 38 -6.41 6.77 -0.93
C HIS A 38 -7.70 7.58 -1.12
N ALA A 39 -8.41 7.30 -2.23
CA ALA A 39 -9.57 8.07 -2.66
C ALA A 39 -10.78 7.14 -2.90
N PRO A 40 -11.53 6.78 -1.84
CA PRO A 40 -12.73 5.96 -1.95
C PRO A 40 -13.85 6.73 -2.65
N HIS A 41 -14.53 6.06 -3.58
CA HIS A 41 -15.69 6.60 -4.30
C HIS A 41 -16.85 5.61 -4.28
N ALA A 42 -18.07 6.15 -4.34
CA ALA A 42 -19.26 5.32 -4.50
C ALA A 42 -19.21 4.56 -5.84
N GLU A 43 -19.90 3.42 -5.92
CA GLU A 43 -19.90 2.59 -7.13
C GLU A 43 -20.35 3.38 -8.36
N GLN A 44 -21.38 4.22 -8.23
CA GLN A 44 -21.94 5.00 -9.34
C GLN A 44 -20.96 6.03 -9.90
N ASP A 45 -20.04 6.54 -9.07
CA ASP A 45 -19.00 7.50 -9.47
C ASP A 45 -17.89 6.84 -10.32
N LYS A 46 -17.84 5.50 -10.32
CA LYS A 46 -16.85 4.69 -11.05
C LYS A 46 -17.50 3.80 -12.12
N ASN A 47 -18.77 3.45 -11.98
CA ASN A 47 -19.55 2.69 -12.96
C ASN A 47 -20.25 3.64 -13.95
N CYS A 48 -19.46 4.44 -14.64
CA CYS A 48 -19.93 5.41 -15.62
C CYS A 48 -18.85 5.62 -16.70
N GLU A 49 -19.15 6.43 -17.72
CA GLU A 49 -18.18 6.71 -18.78
C GLU A 49 -16.91 7.37 -18.23
N TRP A 50 -15.78 7.09 -18.88
CA TRP A 50 -14.47 7.57 -18.44
C TRP A 50 -14.42 9.10 -18.22
N SER A 51 -15.07 9.89 -19.08
CA SER A 51 -15.11 11.35 -18.97
C SER A 51 -15.80 11.81 -17.68
N ALA A 52 -16.89 11.15 -17.30
CA ALA A 52 -17.71 11.45 -16.13
C ALA A 52 -17.15 10.87 -14.82
N ALA A 53 -16.39 9.78 -14.88
CA ALA A 53 -15.91 9.10 -13.69
C ALA A 53 -15.03 9.98 -12.80
N ARG A 54 -15.15 9.84 -11.48
CA ARG A 54 -14.32 10.59 -10.54
C ARG A 54 -12.91 10.00 -10.47
N PRO A 55 -11.85 10.84 -10.48
CA PRO A 55 -10.49 10.36 -10.30
C PRO A 55 -10.29 9.89 -8.86
N GLY A 56 -9.63 8.74 -8.69
CA GLY A 56 -9.32 8.18 -7.38
C GLY A 56 -9.57 6.69 -7.28
N MET A 57 -8.75 6.01 -6.47
CA MET A 57 -8.79 4.57 -6.28
C MET A 57 -8.38 4.19 -4.85
N LEU A 58 -8.69 2.95 -4.47
CA LEU A 58 -8.20 2.39 -3.21
C LEU A 58 -6.72 1.99 -3.32
N GLY A 59 -6.04 2.00 -2.17
CA GLY A 59 -4.60 1.70 -2.12
C GLY A 59 -4.04 1.55 -0.71
N LEU A 60 -4.73 2.06 0.32
CA LEU A 60 -4.23 2.05 1.70
C LEU A 60 -3.86 0.65 2.21
N GLN A 61 -4.76 -0.33 2.10
CA GLN A 61 -4.51 -1.68 2.62
C GLN A 61 -3.57 -2.52 1.75
N THR A 62 -3.43 -2.20 0.46
CA THR A 62 -2.55 -2.93 -0.48
C THR A 62 -1.15 -2.33 -0.56
N ALA A 63 -0.94 -1.12 -0.05
CA ALA A 63 0.29 -0.34 -0.21
C ALA A 63 1.57 -1.10 0.10
N LEU A 64 1.66 -1.72 1.28
CA LEU A 64 2.85 -2.47 1.69
C LEU A 64 3.12 -3.62 0.72
N SER A 65 2.08 -4.39 0.37
CA SER A 65 2.23 -5.54 -0.51
C SER A 65 2.65 -5.14 -1.92
N VAL A 66 2.14 -4.01 -2.43
CA VAL A 66 2.58 -3.43 -3.72
C VAL A 66 4.03 -3.00 -3.66
N VAL A 67 4.48 -2.31 -2.60
CA VAL A 67 5.89 -1.93 -2.42
C VAL A 67 6.79 -3.17 -2.31
N VAL A 68 6.35 -4.22 -1.62
CA VAL A 68 7.11 -5.49 -1.55
C VAL A 68 7.25 -6.11 -2.93
N ASP A 69 6.16 -6.18 -3.71
CA ASP A 69 6.19 -6.79 -5.04
C ASP A 69 7.04 -6.01 -6.03
N THR A 70 6.96 -4.69 -5.98
CA THR A 70 7.57 -3.80 -6.98
C THR A 70 8.96 -3.32 -6.58
N MET A 71 9.33 -3.30 -5.30
CA MET A 71 10.62 -2.75 -4.85
C MET A 71 11.47 -3.78 -4.13
N VAL A 72 10.88 -4.61 -3.28
CA VAL A 72 11.65 -5.58 -2.48
C VAL A 72 12.00 -6.83 -3.28
N ARG A 73 11.02 -7.47 -3.92
CA ARG A 73 11.26 -8.67 -4.73
C ARG A 73 12.29 -8.48 -5.85
N PRO A 74 12.30 -7.34 -6.57
CA PRO A 74 13.31 -7.08 -7.59
C PRO A 74 14.67 -6.67 -7.02
N GLY A 75 14.81 -6.53 -5.69
CA GLY A 75 16.06 -6.19 -5.02
C GLY A 75 16.39 -4.69 -4.98
N MET A 76 15.44 -3.81 -5.29
CA MET A 76 15.66 -2.35 -5.28
C MET A 76 15.59 -1.76 -3.87
N LEU A 77 14.84 -2.39 -2.96
CA LEU A 77 14.79 -2.04 -1.53
C LEU A 77 14.91 -3.31 -0.67
N ASP A 78 15.45 -3.16 0.53
CA ASP A 78 15.30 -4.13 1.61
C ASP A 78 14.23 -3.67 2.61
N TRP A 79 14.01 -4.42 3.69
CA TRP A 79 13.03 -4.04 4.73
C TRP A 79 13.38 -2.74 5.46
N ARG A 80 14.66 -2.32 5.44
CA ARG A 80 15.05 -1.02 5.96
C ARG A 80 14.64 0.10 5.01
N GLY A 81 14.85 -0.09 3.72
CA GLY A 81 14.35 0.77 2.66
C GLY A 81 12.83 0.96 2.73
N VAL A 82 12.07 -0.13 2.96
CA VAL A 82 10.61 -0.06 3.13
C VAL A 82 10.23 0.83 4.31
N ALA A 83 10.81 0.62 5.50
CA ALA A 83 10.52 1.45 6.65
C ALA A 83 10.94 2.91 6.46
N ARG A 84 12.07 3.15 5.80
CA ARG A 84 12.54 4.49 5.42
C ARG A 84 11.46 5.24 4.64
N VAL A 85 10.99 4.65 3.53
CA VAL A 85 10.09 5.34 2.58
C VAL A 85 8.61 5.30 2.97
N MET A 86 8.19 4.37 3.82
CA MET A 86 6.78 4.22 4.24
C MET A 86 6.50 4.66 5.68
N SER A 87 7.52 4.98 6.48
CA SER A 87 7.34 5.36 7.89
C SER A 87 8.24 6.52 8.31
N GLU A 88 9.56 6.35 8.21
CA GLU A 88 10.56 7.29 8.77
C GLU A 88 10.56 8.63 8.01
N ARG A 89 10.70 8.63 6.67
CA ARG A 89 10.68 9.86 5.85
C ARG A 89 9.31 10.56 5.87
N PRO A 90 8.16 9.88 5.70
CA PRO A 90 6.86 10.52 5.88
C PRO A 90 6.71 11.23 7.23
N ALA A 91 7.11 10.59 8.33
CA ALA A 91 7.00 11.17 9.67
C ALA A 91 7.88 12.42 9.81
N GLN A 92 9.11 12.39 9.28
CA GLN A 92 10.01 13.54 9.24
C GLN A 92 9.41 14.71 8.45
N ILE A 93 8.92 14.43 7.24
CA ILE A 93 8.30 15.44 6.37
C ILE A 93 7.08 16.08 7.04
N ALA A 94 6.26 15.27 7.72
CA ALA A 94 5.05 15.73 8.40
C ALA A 94 5.31 16.33 9.81
N GLY A 95 6.56 16.30 10.31
CA GLY A 95 6.89 16.77 11.66
C GLY A 95 6.31 15.92 12.80
N LEU A 96 6.00 14.65 12.55
CA LEU A 96 5.39 13.74 13.52
C LEU A 96 6.45 13.07 14.40
N VAL A 97 6.75 13.70 15.54
CA VAL A 97 7.83 13.28 16.44
C VAL A 97 7.60 11.93 17.13
N ASP A 98 6.37 11.42 17.15
CA ASP A 98 5.99 10.13 17.74
C ASP A 98 5.79 9.01 16.70
N GLN A 99 6.03 9.30 15.41
CA GLN A 99 5.92 8.36 14.29
C GLN A 99 7.28 8.12 13.63
N GLY A 100 7.38 7.09 12.79
CA GLY A 100 8.63 6.80 12.07
C GLY A 100 9.82 6.49 12.98
N ARG A 101 9.54 6.05 14.21
CA ARG A 101 10.53 5.83 15.27
C ARG A 101 11.29 4.51 15.08
N PRO A 102 12.54 4.41 15.56
CA PRO A 102 13.30 3.18 15.47
C PRO A 102 12.68 2.07 16.34
N LEU A 103 12.98 0.81 16.00
CA LEU A 103 12.67 -0.33 16.86
C LEU A 103 13.68 -0.41 18.00
N ALA A 104 13.46 0.37 19.05
CA ALA A 104 14.35 0.48 20.20
C ALA A 104 13.57 0.55 21.52
N ILE A 105 14.26 0.21 22.62
CA ILE A 105 13.70 0.34 23.96
C ILE A 105 13.36 1.81 24.22
N GLY A 106 12.16 2.06 24.76
CA GLY A 106 11.67 3.40 25.10
C GLY A 106 10.88 4.09 23.98
N GLU A 107 10.90 3.56 22.76
CA GLU A 107 10.13 4.13 21.63
C GLU A 107 8.65 3.69 21.66
N PRO A 108 7.73 4.49 21.07
CA PRO A 108 6.32 4.11 20.95
C PRO A 108 6.17 2.79 20.18
N ALA A 109 5.40 1.85 20.73
CA ALA A 109 5.07 0.60 20.07
C ALA A 109 3.98 0.78 18.98
N THR A 110 4.27 1.63 17.98
CA THR A 110 3.49 1.79 16.75
C THR A 110 4.15 0.97 15.64
N LEU A 111 3.69 -0.26 15.47
CA LEU A 111 4.42 -1.31 14.76
C LEU A 111 3.49 -2.08 13.83
N VAL A 112 4.08 -2.70 12.81
CA VAL A 112 3.40 -3.71 11.98
C VAL A 112 4.18 -5.03 12.03
N LEU A 113 3.47 -6.13 12.24
CA LEU A 113 4.00 -7.48 12.08
C LEU A 113 3.70 -7.93 10.65
N VAL A 114 4.74 -8.20 9.89
CA VAL A 114 4.64 -8.60 8.48
C VAL A 114 5.15 -10.03 8.32
N ASP A 115 4.38 -10.86 7.63
CA ASP A 115 4.87 -12.14 7.12
C ASP A 115 5.37 -11.94 5.69
N PRO A 116 6.69 -11.92 5.45
CA PRO A 116 7.26 -11.60 4.15
C PRO A 116 7.11 -12.74 3.13
N ARG A 117 6.82 -13.96 3.60
CA ARG A 117 6.75 -15.16 2.74
C ARG A 117 5.34 -15.47 2.27
N ASP A 118 4.34 -14.93 2.96
CA ASP A 118 2.95 -15.16 2.59
C ASP A 118 2.47 -14.22 1.48
N SER A 119 1.37 -14.61 0.85
CA SER A 119 0.67 -13.82 -0.16
C SER A 119 -0.83 -13.90 0.02
N TRP A 120 -1.55 -12.92 -0.53
CA TRP A 120 -3.01 -12.89 -0.49
C TRP A 120 -3.58 -12.43 -1.82
N VAL A 121 -4.79 -12.88 -2.13
CA VAL A 121 -5.54 -12.37 -3.30
C VAL A 121 -6.36 -11.18 -2.84
N VAL A 122 -6.21 -10.05 -3.51
CA VAL A 122 -6.99 -8.86 -3.21
C VAL A 122 -8.42 -9.09 -3.65
N ARG A 123 -9.35 -8.87 -2.72
CA ARG A 123 -10.79 -8.85 -2.95
C ARG A 123 -11.31 -7.56 -2.33
N GLY A 124 -11.93 -6.70 -3.14
CA GLY A 124 -12.47 -5.42 -2.70
C GLY A 124 -13.45 -5.57 -1.55
N ALA A 125 -14.27 -6.63 -1.58
CA ALA A 125 -15.22 -6.97 -0.52
C ALA A 125 -14.57 -7.34 0.82
N ASP A 126 -13.30 -7.79 0.82
CA ASP A 126 -12.54 -8.12 2.03
C ASP A 126 -11.72 -6.92 2.56
N LEU A 127 -11.71 -5.81 1.82
CA LEU A 127 -11.07 -4.58 2.27
C LEU A 127 -11.95 -3.90 3.33
N ALA A 128 -11.30 -3.21 4.27
CA ALA A 128 -11.96 -2.46 5.33
C ALA A 128 -12.55 -1.14 4.83
N SER A 129 -12.22 -0.71 3.61
CA SER A 129 -12.83 0.48 3.00
C SER A 129 -14.31 0.24 2.75
N ILE A 130 -15.11 1.30 2.86
CA ILE A 130 -16.53 1.26 2.50
C ILE A 130 -16.76 1.18 0.98
N ALA A 131 -15.75 1.54 0.19
CA ALA A 131 -15.79 1.52 -1.26
C ALA A 131 -15.10 0.27 -1.82
N GLY A 132 -15.43 -0.09 -3.07
CA GLY A 132 -14.88 -1.25 -3.78
C GLY A 132 -13.96 -0.91 -4.96
N ASN A 133 -13.64 0.37 -5.19
CA ASN A 133 -12.90 0.85 -6.36
C ASN A 133 -11.38 0.61 -6.28
N THR A 134 -10.97 -0.65 -6.07
CA THR A 134 -9.57 -1.07 -6.07
C THR A 134 -9.13 -1.52 -7.46
N PRO A 135 -8.00 -1.03 -8.00
CA PRO A 135 -7.46 -1.50 -9.28
C PRO A 135 -6.78 -2.86 -9.15
N PHE A 136 -6.58 -3.34 -7.92
CA PHE A 136 -5.84 -4.55 -7.60
C PHE A 136 -6.73 -5.79 -7.52
N GLU A 137 -8.03 -5.70 -7.84
CA GLU A 137 -8.98 -6.81 -7.71
C GLU A 137 -8.46 -8.09 -8.39
N GLY A 138 -8.48 -9.21 -7.65
CA GLY A 138 -8.03 -10.51 -8.13
C GLY A 138 -6.50 -10.69 -8.19
N MET A 139 -5.70 -9.63 -7.98
CA MET A 139 -4.24 -9.75 -7.97
C MET A 139 -3.75 -10.48 -6.71
N ARG A 140 -2.76 -11.36 -6.88
CA ARG A 140 -2.04 -12.00 -5.76
C ARG A 140 -0.86 -11.13 -5.36
N LEU A 141 -0.91 -10.53 -4.17
CA LEU A 141 0.15 -9.66 -3.66
C LEU A 141 0.94 -10.32 -2.51
N PRO A 142 2.27 -10.12 -2.44
CA PRO A 142 3.14 -10.65 -1.38
C PRO A 142 3.16 -9.78 -0.13
N GLY A 143 3.73 -10.32 0.96
CA GLY A 143 3.98 -9.55 2.17
C GLY A 143 2.69 -9.19 2.89
N VAL A 144 2.30 -10.03 3.84
CA VAL A 144 1.01 -9.90 4.52
C VAL A 144 1.19 -9.27 5.89
N VAL A 145 0.51 -8.15 6.13
CA VAL A 145 0.40 -7.59 7.49
C VAL A 145 -0.48 -8.52 8.33
N ARG A 146 0.12 -9.10 9.38
CA ARG A 146 -0.55 -9.97 10.35
C ARG A 146 -1.17 -9.19 11.49
N MET A 147 -0.51 -8.11 11.90
CA MET A 147 -0.93 -7.33 13.05
C MET A 147 -0.45 -5.88 12.91
N THR A 148 -1.27 -4.95 13.37
CA THR A 148 -0.89 -3.55 13.54
C THR A 148 -1.06 -3.18 15.00
N LEU A 149 -0.06 -2.51 15.55
CA LEU A 149 -0.05 -1.95 16.89
C LEU A 149 0.06 -0.44 16.79
N LEU A 150 -0.70 0.27 17.63
CA LEU A 150 -0.60 1.72 17.80
C LEU A 150 -0.35 1.99 19.28
N ARG A 151 0.84 2.51 19.60
CA ARG A 151 1.26 2.80 20.99
C ARG A 151 1.00 1.61 21.94
N GLY A 152 1.38 0.41 21.50
CA GLY A 152 1.27 -0.83 22.28
C GLY A 152 -0.10 -1.51 22.23
N ARG A 153 -1.13 -0.86 21.68
CA ARG A 153 -2.46 -1.46 21.51
C ARG A 153 -2.60 -2.11 20.15
N VAL A 154 -2.99 -3.38 20.10
CA VAL A 154 -3.36 -4.04 18.83
C VAL A 154 -4.62 -3.37 18.27
N THR A 155 -4.51 -2.80 17.07
CA THR A 155 -5.61 -2.11 16.38
C THR A 155 -6.18 -2.92 15.21
N ALA A 156 -5.36 -3.79 14.62
CA ALA A 156 -5.79 -4.71 13.59
C ALA A 156 -5.05 -6.03 13.72
N ARG A 157 -5.75 -7.13 13.43
CA ARG A 157 -5.18 -8.47 13.36
C ARG A 157 -5.82 -9.22 12.20
N ARG A 158 -5.00 -9.81 11.34
CA ARG A 158 -5.49 -10.72 10.30
C ARG A 158 -5.64 -12.10 10.91
N SER A 159 -6.80 -12.72 10.74
CA SER A 159 -6.99 -14.12 11.10
C SER A 159 -6.10 -14.99 10.21
N THR A 160 -5.43 -15.98 10.81
CA THR A 160 -4.78 -17.04 10.05
C THR A 160 -5.87 -17.98 9.58
N THR A 161 -6.38 -17.80 8.36
CA THR A 161 -7.17 -18.86 7.74
C THR A 161 -6.22 -20.01 7.46
N GLY A 162 -6.27 -21.07 8.27
CA GLY A 162 -5.52 -22.29 8.01
C GLY A 162 -5.83 -22.76 6.60
N GLY A 163 -4.80 -23.02 5.81
CA GLY A 163 -4.96 -23.61 4.48
C GLY A 163 -5.61 -24.99 4.62
N GLY A 164 -6.92 -25.04 4.40
CA GLY A 164 -7.63 -26.28 4.16
C GLY A 164 -7.29 -26.75 2.75
N GLY A 165 -6.34 -27.67 2.67
CA GLY A 165 -6.23 -28.53 1.49
C GLY A 165 -7.49 -29.39 1.39
N THR A 166 -8.06 -29.39 0.19
CA THR A 166 -8.74 -30.55 -0.38
C THR A 166 -8.02 -30.88 -1.68
#